data_AF-A0A9N9DHL1-F1
#
_entry.id   AF-A0A9N9DHL1-F1
#
_cell.length_a   1.000
_cell.length_b   1.000
_cell.length_c   1.000
_cell.angle_alpha   90.00
_cell.angle_beta   90.00
_cell.angle_gamma   90.00
#
_symmetry.space_group_name_H-M   'P 1'
#
loop_
_entity.id
_entity.type
_entity.pdbx_description
1 polymer ?
#
loop_
_entity_poly.entity_id
_entity_poly.type
_entity_poly.pdbx_seq_one_letter_code
_entity_poly.pdbx_strand_id
1 'polypeptide(L)'
;VKSEVAKHEKKLQEKAKLIEENTKRPPKKIGKYRVPKLPIDVQLSEDLSESLRTLKPEGNLFVDRMTSLQQRSIIEPRVPTKARRKRRRKATHDD
;
A
#
# COMPACT_ATOMS: atom_id res chain seq x y z
N VAL A 1 8.66 17.83 39.58
CA VAL A 1 9.76 17.68 38.60
C VAL A 1 10.22 16.23 38.41
N LYS A 2 11.07 15.63 39.25
CA LYS A 2 11.59 14.25 39.02
C LYS A 2 10.51 13.17 38.91
N SER A 3 9.45 13.27 39.73
CA SER A 3 8.31 12.35 39.70
C SER A 3 7.42 12.52 38.46
N GLU A 4 7.36 13.71 37.87
CA GLU A 4 6.59 14.00 36.66
C GLU A 4 7.34 13.53 35.41
N VAL A 5 8.66 13.74 35.38
CA VAL A 5 9.56 13.22 34.33
C VAL A 5 9.49 11.69 34.30
N ALA A 6 9.58 11.02 35.45
CA ALA A 6 9.46 9.57 35.54
C ALA A 6 8.07 9.04 35.09
N LYS A 7 6.99 9.78 35.38
CA LYS A 7 5.64 9.45 34.87
C LYS A 7 5.55 9.61 33.34
N HIS A 8 6.18 10.64 32.80
CA HIS A 8 6.21 10.91 31.37
C HIS A 8 7.01 9.83 30.61
N GLU A 9 8.17 9.44 31.13
CA GLU A 9 8.99 8.36 30.58
C GLU A 9 8.25 7.02 30.59
N LYS A 10 7.56 6.67 31.69
CA LYS A 10 6.72 5.46 31.73
C LYS A 10 5.62 5.47 30.68
N LYS A 11 4.93 6.60 30.48
CA LYS A 11 3.92 6.74 29.42
C LYS A 11 4.52 6.61 28.02
N LEU A 12 5.71 7.15 27.79
CA LEU A 12 6.42 6.99 26.52
C LEU A 12 6.78 5.53 26.26
N GLN A 13 7.26 4.82 27.28
CA GLN A 13 7.59 3.40 27.20
C GLN A 13 6.35 2.53 26.91
N GLU A 14 5.22 2.80 27.58
CA GLU A 14 3.95 2.10 27.30
C GLU A 14 3.47 2.35 25.88
N LYS A 15 3.52 3.60 25.41
CA LYS A 15 3.16 3.94 24.02
C LYS A 15 4.07 3.23 23.02
N ALA A 16 5.38 3.21 23.26
CA ALA A 16 6.33 2.53 22.40
C ALA A 16 6.03 1.02 22.30
N LYS A 17 5.76 0.36 23.44
CA LYS A 17 5.35 -1.05 23.48
C LYS A 17 4.05 -1.30 22.71
N LEU A 18 3.06 -0.44 22.87
CA LEU A 18 1.77 -0.55 22.17
C LEU A 18 1.94 -0.39 20.65
N ILE A 19 2.81 0.54 20.21
CA ILE A 19 3.15 0.71 18.79
C ILE A 19 3.83 -0.55 18.26
N GLU A 20 4.82 -1.08 18.99
CA GLU A 20 5.54 -2.29 18.62
C GLU A 20 4.63 -3.54 18.54
N GLU A 21 3.67 -3.66 19.45
CA GLU A 21 2.68 -4.72 19.41
C GLU A 21 1.75 -4.58 18.19
N ASN A 22 1.29 -3.36 17.91
CA ASN A 22 0.43 -3.09 16.76
C ASN A 22 1.15 -3.25 15.42
N THR A 23 2.46 -2.99 15.32
CA THR A 23 3.24 -3.23 14.09
C THR A 23 3.46 -4.73 13.83
N LYS A 24 3.57 -5.55 14.88
CA LYS A 24 3.68 -7.01 14.76
C LYS A 24 2.38 -7.68 14.34
N ARG A 25 1.23 -7.06 14.64
CA ARG A 25 -0.08 -7.59 14.26
C ARG A 25 -0.26 -7.49 12.74
N PRO A 26 -0.66 -8.58 12.06
CA PRO A 26 -0.93 -8.51 10.62
C PRO A 26 -2.10 -7.54 10.36
N PRO A 27 -2.06 -6.77 9.26
CA PRO A 27 -3.15 -5.86 8.93
C PRO A 27 -4.46 -6.64 8.78
N LYS A 28 -5.55 -6.05 9.28
CA LYS A 28 -6.88 -6.66 9.21
C LYS A 28 -7.25 -6.87 7.74
N LYS A 29 -7.49 -8.13 7.34
CA LYS A 29 -7.89 -8.44 5.97
C LYS A 29 -9.28 -7.86 5.69
N ILE A 30 -9.37 -6.94 4.73
CA ILE A 30 -10.64 -6.44 4.21
C ILE A 30 -10.97 -7.17 2.91
N GLY A 31 -12.16 -7.76 2.85
CA GLY A 31 -12.69 -8.38 1.64
C GLY A 31 -12.02 -9.70 1.24
N LYS A 32 -12.26 -10.10 -0.02
CA LYS A 32 -11.81 -11.40 -0.57
C LYS A 32 -10.32 -11.41 -0.86
N TYR A 33 -9.79 -10.33 -1.42
CA TYR A 33 -8.42 -10.24 -1.94
C TYR A 33 -7.41 -9.80 -0.87
N ARG A 34 -6.13 -10.07 -1.10
CA ARG A 34 -5.03 -9.61 -0.25
C ARG A 34 -4.40 -8.37 -0.88
N VAL A 35 -3.85 -7.49 -0.04
CA VAL A 35 -3.04 -6.35 -0.52
C VAL A 35 -1.83 -6.90 -1.28
N PRO A 36 -1.58 -6.46 -2.52
CA PRO A 36 -0.40 -6.89 -3.26
C PRO A 36 0.87 -6.37 -2.58
N LYS A 37 1.93 -7.19 -2.57
CA LYS A 37 3.27 -6.72 -2.20
C LYS A 37 3.88 -6.12 -3.46
N LEU A 38 4.18 -4.83 -3.42
CA LEU A 38 4.85 -4.17 -4.53
C LEU A 38 6.34 -4.56 -4.55
N PRO A 39 6.93 -4.71 -5.75
CA PRO A 39 8.37 -4.81 -5.88
C PRO A 39 9.02 -3.49 -5.42
N ILE A 40 10.31 -3.57 -5.07
CA ILE A 40 11.09 -2.40 -4.73
C ILE A 40 11.67 -1.84 -6.02
N ASP A 41 11.45 -0.55 -6.27
CA ASP A 41 12.06 0.15 -7.39
C ASP A 41 13.54 0.40 -7.09
N VAL A 42 14.41 -0.17 -7.92
CA VAL A 42 15.87 -0.07 -7.79
C VAL A 42 16.48 0.33 -9.12
N GLN A 43 17.52 1.16 -9.07
CA GLN A 43 18.32 1.48 -10.24
C GLN A 43 19.46 0.47 -10.40
N LEU A 44 19.73 0.09 -11.64
CA LEU A 44 20.89 -0.74 -11.98
C LEU A 44 22.14 0.13 -11.98
N SER A 45 23.31 -0.50 -11.79
CA SER A 45 24.58 0.21 -11.73
C SER A 45 24.92 0.98 -13.00
N GLU A 46 24.48 0.49 -14.16
CA GLU A 46 24.73 1.11 -15.47
C GLU A 46 23.88 2.36 -15.70
N ASP A 47 22.70 2.42 -15.08
CA ASP A 47 21.74 3.54 -15.19
C ASP A 47 21.86 4.54 -14.03
N LEU A 48 22.82 4.34 -13.13
CA LEU A 48 22.99 5.17 -11.95
C LEU A 48 23.50 6.57 -12.36
N SER A 49 22.68 7.59 -12.14
CA SER A 49 23.03 8.95 -12.53
C SER A 49 24.05 9.56 -11.58
N GLU A 50 25.10 10.19 -12.12
CA GLU A 50 26.10 10.94 -11.35
C GLU A 50 25.53 12.24 -10.74
N SER A 51 24.44 12.76 -11.30
CA SER A 51 23.81 14.03 -10.88
C SER A 51 22.29 13.91 -10.76
N LEU A 52 21.72 14.62 -9.77
CA LEU A 52 20.27 14.71 -9.56
C LEU A 52 19.50 15.34 -10.73
N ARG A 53 20.18 16.15 -11.57
CA ARG A 53 19.54 16.74 -12.76
C ARG A 53 19.32 15.72 -13.88
N THR A 54 20.17 14.69 -13.92
CA THR A 54 20.11 13.60 -14.91
C THR A 54 19.35 12.39 -14.40
N LEU A 55 18.95 12.39 -13.12
CA LEU A 55 18.24 11.29 -12.50
C LEU A 55 16.84 11.15 -13.13
N LYS A 56 16.58 9.97 -13.68
CA LYS A 56 15.23 9.61 -14.11
C LYS A 56 14.41 9.21 -12.89
N PRO A 57 13.20 9.77 -12.71
CA PRO A 57 12.31 9.32 -11.67
C PRO A 57 11.81 7.91 -12.02
N GLU A 58 11.93 7.01 -11.07
CA GLU A 58 11.46 5.63 -11.18
C GLU A 58 10.15 5.44 -10.41
N GLY A 59 9.45 4.35 -10.70
CA GLY A 59 8.26 3.93 -9.97
C GLY A 59 6.96 4.62 -10.39
N ASN A 60 5.85 4.17 -9.79
CA ASN A 60 4.52 4.71 -10.06
C ASN A 60 3.83 5.13 -8.76
N LEU A 61 3.81 6.44 -8.52
CA LEU A 61 3.22 7.03 -7.32
C LEU A 61 1.73 6.68 -7.14
N PHE A 62 0.97 6.51 -8.22
CA PHE A 62 -0.44 6.13 -8.08
C PHE A 62 -0.58 4.73 -7.48
N VAL A 63 0.28 3.80 -7.89
CA VAL A 63 0.29 2.42 -7.41
C VAL A 63 0.74 2.37 -5.95
N ASP A 64 1.76 3.14 -5.58
CA ASP A 64 2.24 3.23 -4.19
C ASP A 64 1.18 3.82 -3.26
N ARG A 65 0.54 4.91 -3.68
CA ARG A 65 -0.49 5.57 -2.88
C ARG A 65 -1.72 4.69 -2.73
N MET A 66 -2.13 3.98 -3.79
CA MET A 66 -3.23 3.02 -3.73
C MET A 66 -2.90 1.86 -2.79
N THR A 67 -1.71 1.28 -2.90
CA THR A 67 -1.26 0.19 -2.03
C THR A 67 -1.16 0.64 -0.57
N SER A 68 -0.66 1.85 -0.30
CA SER A 68 -0.62 2.45 1.04
C SER A 68 -2.02 2.62 1.66
N LEU A 69 -3.02 3.01 0.85
CA LEU A 69 -4.41 3.10 1.32
C LEU A 69 -4.99 1.72 1.64
N GLN A 70 -4.62 0.70 0.87
CA GLN A 70 -5.03 -0.69 1.12
C GLN A 70 -4.36 -1.29 2.36
N GLN A 71 -3.06 -1.03 2.57
CA GLN A 71 -2.32 -1.46 3.77
C GLN A 71 -2.91 -0.85 5.05
N ARG A 72 -3.29 0.43 4.98
CA ARG A 72 -3.99 1.14 6.08
C ARG A 72 -5.46 0.75 6.24
N SER A 73 -5.95 -0.20 5.45
CA SER A 73 -7.32 -0.70 5.55
C SER A 73 -8.39 0.39 5.30
N ILE A 74 -8.05 1.45 4.54
CA ILE A 74 -8.98 2.52 4.15
C ILE A 74 -9.75 2.10 2.89
N ILE A 75 -9.06 1.43 1.96
CA ILE A 75 -9.63 0.93 0.70
C ILE A 75 -9.49 -0.58 0.64
N GLU A 76 -10.52 -1.28 0.16
CA GLU A 76 -10.47 -2.72 -0.05
C GLU A 76 -9.56 -3.11 -1.24
N PRO A 77 -8.78 -4.20 -1.15
CA PRO A 77 -8.11 -4.77 -2.31
C PRO A 77 -9.13 -5.32 -3.31
N ARG A 78 -8.99 -4.96 -4.59
CA ARG A 78 -9.93 -5.33 -5.66
C ARG A 78 -9.18 -5.75 -6.94
N VAL A 79 -9.83 -6.60 -7.74
CA VAL A 79 -9.35 -7.01 -9.07
C VAL A 79 -10.24 -6.41 -10.15
N PRO A 80 -9.69 -5.93 -11.28
CA PRO A 80 -10.49 -5.42 -12.40
C PRO A 80 -11.50 -6.46 -12.88
N THR A 81 -12.77 -6.08 -12.91
CA THR A 81 -13.85 -6.93 -13.43
C THR A 81 -14.09 -6.62 -14.90
N LYS A 82 -13.80 -7.59 -15.78
CA LYS A 82 -14.13 -7.46 -17.21
C LYS A 82 -15.65 -7.47 -17.39
N ALA A 83 -16.18 -6.57 -18.20
CA ALA A 83 -17.57 -6.58 -18.60
C ALA A 83 -17.86 -7.85 -19.43
N ARG A 84 -18.50 -8.86 -18.82
CA ARG A 84 -18.86 -10.09 -19.52
C ARG A 84 -20.37 -10.23 -19.66
N ARG A 85 -20.80 -10.34 -20.91
CA ARG A 85 -22.08 -10.90 -21.36
C ARG A 85 -22.42 -12.21 -20.64
N LYS A 86 -23.45 -12.30 -19.77
CA LYS A 86 -23.99 -13.62 -19.39
C LYS A 86 -24.62 -14.32 -20.60
N ARG A 87 -25.29 -13.58 -21.47
CA ARG A 87 -25.92 -14.08 -22.70
C ARG A 87 -25.37 -13.39 -23.93
N ARG A 88 -25.27 -14.14 -25.03
CA ARG A 88 -24.94 -13.60 -26.35
C ARG A 88 -26.12 -12.78 -26.87
N ARG A 89 -25.85 -11.65 -27.53
CA ARG A 89 -26.88 -10.94 -28.29
C ARG A 89 -27.23 -11.79 -29.51
N LYS A 90 -28.51 -11.86 -29.85
CA LYS A 90 -28.94 -12.37 -31.15
C LYS A 90 -28.49 -11.35 -32.19
N ALA A 91 -27.85 -11.81 -33.27
CA ALA A 91 -27.67 -10.98 -34.45
C ALA A 91 -29.02 -10.98 -35.16
N THR A 92 -29.69 -9.84 -35.19
CA THR A 92 -30.79 -9.61 -36.12
C THR A 92 -30.15 -9.24 -37.45
N HIS A 93 -30.53 -9.94 -38.51
CA HIS A 93 -30.27 -9.48 -39.87
C HIS A 93 -31.36 -8.47 -40.16
N ASP A 94 -30.97 -7.20 -40.25
CA ASP A 94 -31.85 -6.15 -40.74
C ASP A 94 -31.58 -6.06 -42.25
N ASP A 95 -32.53 -6.59 -43.04
CA ASP A 95 -32.65 -6.36 -44.50
C ASP A 95 -33.36 -5.02 -44.77
#